data_AF-A0A3C1PP63-F1
#
_entry.id   AF-A0A3C1PP63-F1
#
_cell.length_a   1.000
_cell.length_b   1.000
_cell.length_c   1.000
_cell.angle_alpha   90.00
_cell.angle_beta   90.00
_cell.angle_gamma   90.00
#
_symmetry.space_group_name_H-M   'P 1'
#
loop_
_entity.id
_entity.type
_entity.pdbx_description
1 polymer ?
#
loop_
_entity_poly.entity_id
_entity_poly.type
_entity_poly.pdbx_seq_one_letter_code
_entity_poly.pdbx_strand_id
1 'polypeptide(L)'
;MEAPEFTLSEVEGTYTGTFWREKGSSEVSLELKNGKFTGGSNQNHFPAICSGSYTVKGNIITFSNECFFTADFDWSLILSDDFELLKTDEGLNLKSMKNSDQYKLVRTQAKE
;
A
#
# COMPACT_ATOMS: atom_id res chain seq x y z
N MET A 1 1.75 -15.99 24.22
CA MET A 1 1.58 -14.61 23.69
C MET A 1 1.63 -14.75 22.19
N GLU A 2 0.46 -14.93 21.57
CA GLU A 2 0.33 -14.86 20.12
C GLU A 2 0.46 -13.39 19.72
N ALA A 3 1.40 -13.08 18.82
CA ALA A 3 1.46 -11.77 18.20
C ALA A 3 0.16 -11.55 17.41
N PRO A 4 -0.32 -10.32 17.24
CA PRO A 4 -1.48 -10.07 16.38
C PRO A 4 -1.14 -10.50 14.95
N GLU A 5 -1.73 -11.60 14.50
CA GLU A 5 -1.57 -12.10 13.14
C GLU A 5 -2.63 -11.46 12.25
N PHE A 6 -2.28 -10.41 11.49
CA PHE A 6 -3.20 -9.90 10.48
C PHE A 6 -3.33 -10.92 9.35
N THR A 7 -4.55 -11.12 8.89
CA THR A 7 -4.83 -12.01 7.75
C THR A 7 -5.15 -11.20 6.49
N LEU A 8 -5.07 -11.84 5.32
CA LEU A 8 -5.45 -11.22 4.05
C LEU A 8 -6.84 -10.58 4.15
N SER A 9 -7.82 -11.31 4.67
CA SER A 9 -9.21 -10.84 4.75
C SER A 9 -9.46 -9.70 5.73
N GLU A 10 -8.56 -9.47 6.67
CA GLU A 10 -8.64 -8.29 7.55
C GLU A 10 -8.19 -7.00 6.88
N VAL A 11 -7.33 -7.11 5.87
CA VAL A 11 -6.81 -5.97 5.09
C VAL A 11 -7.52 -5.82 3.74
N GLU A 12 -8.46 -6.71 3.41
CA GLU A 12 -9.25 -6.63 2.19
C GLU A 12 -10.23 -5.44 2.23
N GLY A 13 -10.21 -4.65 1.17
CA GLY A 13 -11.04 -3.47 1.02
C GLY A 13 -10.48 -2.47 0.03
N THR A 14 -11.30 -1.47 -0.27
CA THR A 14 -10.88 -0.30 -1.03
C THR A 14 -10.47 0.80 -0.07
N TYR A 15 -9.27 1.32 -0.27
CA TYR A 15 -8.69 2.36 0.54
C TYR A 15 -8.28 3.55 -0.32
N THR A 16 -8.45 4.73 0.24
CA THR A 16 -7.96 5.98 -0.34
C THR A 16 -7.15 6.70 0.72
N GLY A 17 -6.12 7.40 0.30
CA GLY A 17 -5.16 7.90 1.25
C GLY A 17 -4.15 8.82 0.65
N THR A 18 -3.09 9.02 1.42
CA THR A 18 -1.98 9.84 1.01
C THR A 18 -0.69 9.08 1.25
N PHE A 19 0.20 9.18 0.27
CA PHE A 19 1.57 8.74 0.32
C PHE A 19 2.44 9.93 0.75
N TRP A 20 3.39 9.70 1.64
CA TRP A 20 4.43 10.67 2.00
C TRP A 20 5.80 10.03 1.80
N ARG A 21 6.69 10.80 1.17
CA ARG A 21 8.10 10.48 1.06
C ARG A 21 8.89 11.78 1.06
N GLU A 22 9.79 11.93 2.03
CA GLU A 22 10.73 13.05 2.28
C GLU A 22 10.38 14.43 1.67
N LYS A 23 10.37 14.55 0.34
CA LYS A 23 10.17 15.79 -0.42
C LYS A 23 8.72 16.10 -0.83
N GLY A 24 7.76 15.20 -0.59
CA GLY A 24 6.40 15.42 -1.05
C GLY A 24 5.38 14.43 -0.52
N SER A 25 4.12 14.74 -0.82
CA SER A 25 2.98 13.89 -0.56
C SER A 25 2.07 13.80 -1.77
N SER A 26 1.36 12.69 -1.93
CA SER A 26 0.43 12.49 -3.05
C SER A 26 -0.74 11.63 -2.67
N GLU A 27 -1.90 11.94 -3.23
CA GLU A 27 -3.09 11.13 -3.05
C GLU A 27 -2.95 9.82 -3.80
N VAL A 28 -3.35 8.74 -3.14
CA VAL A 28 -3.27 7.39 -3.65
C VAL A 28 -4.55 6.64 -3.37
N SER A 29 -4.88 5.72 -4.26
CA SER A 29 -5.96 4.75 -4.09
C SER A 29 -5.36 3.36 -4.15
N LEU A 30 -5.80 2.49 -3.24
CA LEU A 30 -5.34 1.11 -3.14
C LEU A 30 -6.54 0.21 -2.83
N GLU A 31 -6.81 -0.72 -3.71
CA GLU A 31 -7.77 -1.80 -3.52
C GLU A 31 -7.01 -3.09 -3.25
N LEU A 32 -7.36 -3.75 -2.15
CA LEU A 32 -6.80 -5.02 -1.71
C LEU A 32 -7.90 -6.06 -1.76
N LYS A 33 -7.76 -7.07 -2.63
CA LYS A 33 -8.77 -8.11 -2.82
C LYS A 33 -8.13 -9.43 -3.22
N ASN A 34 -8.43 -10.47 -2.46
CA ASN A 34 -8.04 -11.85 -2.71
C ASN A 34 -6.51 -12.02 -2.93
N GLY A 35 -5.70 -11.33 -2.12
CA GLY A 35 -4.24 -11.34 -2.25
C GLY A 35 -3.70 -10.58 -3.47
N LYS A 36 -4.55 -9.82 -4.17
CA LYS A 36 -4.16 -8.92 -5.26
C LYS A 36 -4.43 -7.47 -4.88
N PHE A 37 -3.49 -6.61 -5.27
CA PHE A 37 -3.66 -5.18 -5.08
C PHE A 37 -3.76 -4.49 -6.43
N THR A 38 -4.58 -3.45 -6.48
CA THR A 38 -4.71 -2.53 -7.61
C THR A 38 -4.76 -1.12 -7.06
N GLY A 39 -4.23 -0.16 -7.78
CA GLY A 39 -4.24 1.21 -7.30
C GLY A 39 -3.64 2.19 -8.29
N GLY A 40 -3.57 3.43 -7.84
CA GLY A 40 -3.02 4.52 -8.63
C GLY A 40 -2.72 5.71 -7.75
N SER A 41 -1.87 6.60 -8.25
CA SER A 41 -1.64 7.91 -7.66
C SER A 41 -2.19 9.01 -8.55
N ASN A 42 -2.57 10.13 -7.94
CA ASN A 42 -2.93 11.35 -8.63
C ASN A 42 -1.70 12.04 -9.27
N GLN A 43 -0.48 11.77 -8.80
CA GLN A 43 0.75 12.27 -9.42
C GLN A 43 1.42 11.18 -10.27
N ASN A 44 1.81 11.55 -11.49
CA ASN A 44 2.53 10.64 -12.38
C ASN A 44 3.82 10.15 -11.70
N HIS A 45 3.90 8.83 -11.53
CA HIS A 45 5.04 8.13 -10.93
C HIS A 45 5.37 8.51 -9.47
N PHE A 46 4.47 9.17 -8.72
CA PHE A 46 4.73 9.54 -7.33
C PHE A 46 3.52 9.30 -6.42
N PRO A 47 3.35 8.08 -5.86
CA PRO A 47 4.09 6.86 -6.11
C PRO A 47 3.60 6.10 -7.36
N ALA A 48 4.44 5.22 -7.88
CA ALA A 48 4.13 4.34 -9.01
C ALA A 48 3.34 3.11 -8.52
N ILE A 49 2.02 3.28 -8.35
CA ILE A 49 1.08 2.20 -8.03
C ILE A 49 0.40 1.77 -9.32
N CYS A 50 0.30 0.46 -9.52
CA CYS A 50 -0.37 -0.13 -10.65
C CYS A 50 -1.18 -1.33 -10.16
N SER A 51 -0.69 -2.55 -10.36
CA SER A 51 -1.33 -3.75 -9.87
C SER A 51 -0.30 -4.83 -9.60
N GLY A 52 -0.69 -5.78 -8.77
CA GLY A 52 0.12 -6.94 -8.47
C GLY A 52 -0.49 -7.79 -7.39
N SER A 53 0.37 -8.50 -6.67
CA SER A 53 -0.02 -9.42 -5.62
C SER A 53 0.57 -8.98 -4.28
N TYR A 54 -0.14 -9.23 -3.18
CA TYR A 54 0.33 -8.92 -1.83
C TYR A 54 0.14 -10.11 -0.90
N THR A 55 1.02 -10.22 0.09
CA THR A 55 0.93 -11.24 1.14
C THR A 55 1.05 -10.60 2.51
N VAL A 56 0.23 -11.03 3.46
CA VAL A 56 0.29 -10.56 4.85
C VAL A 56 0.81 -11.69 5.73
N LYS A 57 1.82 -11.38 6.56
CA LYS A 57 2.40 -12.29 7.56
C LYS A 57 2.61 -11.51 8.86
N GLY A 58 1.77 -11.78 9.87
CA GLY A 58 1.83 -11.03 11.12
C GLY A 58 1.50 -9.55 10.88
N ASN A 59 2.42 -8.66 11.24
CA ASN A 59 2.33 -7.22 11.04
C ASN A 59 3.06 -6.73 9.78
N ILE A 60 3.45 -7.63 8.88
CA ILE A 60 4.18 -7.28 7.66
C ILE A 60 3.31 -7.60 6.46
N ILE A 61 3.16 -6.62 5.57
CA ILE A 61 2.56 -6.80 4.26
C ILE A 61 3.64 -6.64 3.19
N THR A 62 3.79 -7.67 2.35
CA THR A 62 4.74 -7.69 1.24
C THR A 62 3.98 -7.43 -0.04
N PHE A 63 4.35 -6.38 -0.77
CA PHE A 63 3.80 -6.06 -2.08
C PHE A 63 4.74 -6.53 -3.19
N SER A 64 4.18 -7.20 -4.19
CA SER A 64 4.87 -7.61 -5.42
C SER A 64 4.20 -6.95 -6.61
N ASN A 65 4.85 -5.92 -7.16
CA ASN A 65 4.35 -5.24 -8.34
C ASN A 65 4.56 -6.11 -9.59
N GLU A 66 3.52 -6.25 -10.41
CA GLU A 66 3.56 -7.06 -11.63
C GLU A 66 3.57 -6.18 -12.90
N CYS A 67 3.56 -4.85 -12.76
CA CYS A 67 3.54 -3.93 -13.88
C CYS A 67 4.96 -3.61 -14.38
N PHE A 68 5.09 -3.54 -15.71
CA PHE A 68 6.29 -3.08 -16.37
C PHE A 68 6.37 -1.56 -16.32
N PHE A 69 7.34 -1.05 -15.57
CA PHE A 69 7.67 0.35 -15.50
C PHE A 69 8.89 0.66 -16.37
N THR A 70 8.86 1.79 -17.07
CA THR A 70 10.02 2.27 -17.84
C THR A 70 11.12 2.78 -16.90
N ALA A 71 12.38 2.72 -17.33
CA ALA A 71 13.55 3.16 -16.54
C ALA A 71 13.69 4.69 -16.41
N ASP A 72 12.65 5.46 -16.75
CA ASP A 72 12.68 6.92 -16.84
C ASP A 72 12.36 7.62 -15.50
N PHE A 73 12.02 6.86 -14.46
CA PHE A 73 11.70 7.40 -13.14
C PHE A 73 12.34 6.57 -12.02
N ASP A 74 12.37 7.14 -10.81
CA ASP A 74 12.87 6.47 -9.62
C ASP A 74 12.04 5.21 -9.27
N TRP A 75 12.56 4.03 -9.60
CA TRP A 75 11.93 2.74 -9.29
C TRP A 75 11.70 2.51 -7.80
N SER A 76 12.38 3.27 -6.94
CA SER A 76 12.11 3.22 -5.51
C SER A 76 10.70 3.73 -5.15
N LEU A 77 9.98 4.39 -6.07
CA LEU A 77 8.59 4.83 -5.88
C LEU A 77 7.57 3.76 -6.25
N ILE A 78 8.02 2.62 -6.79
CA ILE A 78 7.16 1.49 -7.10
C ILE A 78 6.72 0.84 -5.79
N LEU A 79 5.41 0.58 -5.67
CA LEU A 79 4.88 -0.17 -4.55
C LEU A 79 5.28 -1.65 -4.67
N SER A 80 6.49 -1.95 -4.23
CA SER A 80 7.09 -3.29 -4.26
C SER A 80 8.12 -3.40 -3.14
N ASP A 81 7.72 -3.93 -1.98
CA ASP A 81 8.61 -4.29 -0.88
C ASP A 81 7.79 -4.75 0.34
N ASP A 82 8.49 -5.03 1.44
CA ASP A 82 7.90 -5.26 2.76
C ASP A 82 7.58 -3.94 3.48
N PHE A 83 6.35 -3.86 3.97
CA PHE A 83 5.83 -2.74 4.75
C PHE A 83 5.32 -3.23 6.10
N GLU A 84 5.59 -2.44 7.13
CA GLU A 84 4.95 -2.62 8.43
C GLU A 84 3.50 -2.14 8.34
N LEU A 85 2.58 -3.04 8.64
CA LEU A 85 1.15 -2.83 8.62
C LEU A 85 0.63 -2.51 10.02
N LEU A 86 0.05 -1.32 10.14
CA LEU A 86 -0.58 -0.79 11.34
C LEU A 86 -2.06 -0.54 11.06
N LYS A 87 -2.92 -1.44 11.53
CA LYS A 87 -4.37 -1.26 11.44
C LYS A 87 -4.84 -0.20 12.43
N THR A 88 -5.61 0.77 11.96
CA THR A 88 -6.25 1.81 12.77
C THR A 88 -7.77 1.67 12.65
N ASP A 89 -8.53 2.37 13.49
CA ASP A 89 -10.00 2.35 13.44
C ASP A 89 -10.55 2.87 12.10
N GLU A 90 -9.83 3.82 11.49
CA GLU A 90 -10.21 4.48 10.22
C GLU A 90 -9.65 3.76 8.97
N GLY A 91 -8.66 2.88 9.12
CA GLY A 91 -8.04 2.20 7.97
C GLY A 91 -6.72 1.50 8.26
N LEU A 92 -5.73 1.73 7.40
CA LEU A 92 -4.42 1.05 7.40
C LEU A 92 -3.29 2.06 7.23
N ASN A 93 -2.29 1.99 8.09
CA ASN A 93 -1.04 2.71 7.94
C ASN A 93 0.03 1.73 7.50
N LEU A 94 0.69 2.01 6.38
CA LEU A 94 1.81 1.23 5.88
C LEU A 94 3.07 2.06 5.99
N LYS A 95 4.12 1.49 6.57
CA LYS A 95 5.43 2.13 6.67
C LYS A 95 6.47 1.24 6.00
N SER A 96 7.18 1.75 5.00
CA SER A 96 8.24 0.98 4.36
C SER A 96 9.35 0.70 5.36
N MET A 97 9.85 -0.54 5.32
CA MET A 97 10.99 -0.93 6.15
C MET A 97 12.33 -0.55 5.51
N LYS A 98 12.35 -0.28 4.20
CA LYS A 98 13.55 0.10 3.45
C LYS A 98 13.68 1.60 3.20
N ASN A 99 12.55 2.26 2.92
CA ASN A 99 12.49 3.67 2.58
C ASN A 99 11.75 4.47 3.66
N SER A 100 11.87 5.79 3.64
CA SER A 100 11.06 6.71 4.45
C SER A 100 9.64 6.88 3.88
N ASP A 101 9.11 5.86 3.21
CA ASP A 101 7.82 5.85 2.54
C ASP A 101 6.72 5.51 3.55
N GLN A 102 5.70 6.37 3.62
CA GLN A 102 4.56 6.18 4.50
C GLN A 102 3.26 6.31 3.72
N TYR A 103 2.35 5.37 3.93
CA TYR A 103 1.01 5.38 3.36
C TYR A 103 0.01 5.42 4.50
N LYS A 104 -0.85 6.44 4.52
CA LYS A 104 -2.01 6.49 5.40
C LYS A 104 -3.22 6.24 4.53
N LEU A 105 -3.81 5.07 4.67
CA LEU A 105 -4.91 4.59 3.87
C LEU A 105 -6.16 4.57 4.75
N VAL A 106 -7.21 5.26 4.31
CA VAL A 106 -8.52 5.30 4.97
C VAL A 106 -9.44 4.37 4.21
N ARG A 107 -10.14 3.49 4.93
CA ARG A 107 -11.05 2.53 4.30
C ARG A 107 -12.22 3.31 3.71
N THR A 108 -12.34 3.31 2.39
CA THR A 108 -13.49 3.90 1.71
C THR A 108 -14.55 2.83 1.66
N GLN A 109 -15.34 2.70 2.72
CA GLN A 109 -16.57 1.93 2.60
C GLN A 109 -17.48 2.66 1.61
N ALA A 110 -17.79 2.03 0.49
CA ALA A 110 -18.98 2.38 -0.27
C ALA A 110 -20.14 2.14 0.70
N LYS A 111 -20.61 3.23 1.31
CA LYS A 111 -21.81 3.24 2.12
C LYS A 111 -22.95 2.95 1.16
N GLU A 112 -23.35 1.68 1.08
CA GLU A 112 -24.59 1.24 0.43
C GLU A 112 -25.80 1.94 1.05
#